data_AF-A0A7Y0REY6-F1
#
_entry.id   AF-A0A7Y0REY6-F1
#
_cell.length_a   1.000
_cell.length_b   1.000
_cell.length_c   1.000
_cell.angle_alpha   90.00
_cell.angle_beta   90.00
_cell.angle_gamma   90.00
#
_symmetry.space_group_name_H-M   'P 1'
#
loop_
_entity.id
_entity.type
_entity.pdbx_description
1 polymer ?
#
loop_
_entity_poly.entity_id
_entity_poly.type
_entity_poly.pdbx_seq_one_letter_code
_entity_poly.pdbx_strand_id
1 'polypeptide(L)'
;MIRTRLSRATGIFLVAGSMAFSLSANAAQGLYSADDLMDAEVFDSNGEEIGEVENILMDDNMSVHSLVIKTGDVLGLGGRDVVAERGTFTLRMEGEGANEFGDQDYEVHIEATQDEVKELPEYDESWWNQTSDAMSQAWENTKETSRSAWEDTKQATSSAWQNVKQGVGGMSDGAEDKVEN
;
A
#
# COMPACT_ATOMS: atom_id res chain seq x y z
N MET A 1 -19.86 45.65 -29.23
CA MET A 1 -19.18 44.33 -29.24
C MET A 1 -18.89 43.95 -27.80
N ILE A 2 -19.32 42.76 -27.36
CA ILE A 2 -18.62 41.86 -26.42
C ILE A 2 -19.47 40.58 -26.40
N ARG A 3 -18.86 39.48 -26.82
CA ARG A 3 -19.40 38.13 -26.69
C ARG A 3 -18.86 37.59 -25.37
N THR A 4 -19.73 37.10 -24.49
CA THR A 4 -19.27 36.24 -23.39
C THR A 4 -20.21 35.06 -23.29
N ARG A 5 -19.71 33.90 -23.71
CA ARG A 5 -20.22 32.60 -23.30
C ARG A 5 -19.73 32.37 -21.87
N LEU A 6 -20.59 31.89 -20.98
CA LEU A 6 -20.10 31.18 -19.81
C LEU A 6 -20.88 29.88 -19.65
N SER A 7 -20.07 28.83 -19.54
CA SER A 7 -20.40 27.43 -19.64
C SER A 7 -21.14 26.92 -18.41
N ARG A 8 -21.85 25.80 -18.60
CA ARG A 8 -22.58 25.02 -17.60
C ARG A 8 -21.76 24.82 -16.33
N ALA A 9 -22.22 25.38 -15.22
CA ALA A 9 -21.82 24.95 -13.89
C ALA A 9 -22.57 23.65 -13.57
N THR A 10 -21.99 22.51 -13.90
CA THR A 10 -22.37 21.25 -13.27
C THR A 10 -21.70 21.27 -11.91
N GLY A 11 -22.38 21.82 -10.91
CA GLY A 11 -21.95 21.75 -9.52
C GLY A 11 -21.94 20.29 -9.08
N ILE A 12 -20.80 19.81 -8.59
CA ILE A 12 -20.74 18.55 -7.86
C ILE A 12 -21.40 18.83 -6.52
N PHE A 13 -22.60 18.28 -6.32
CA PHE A 13 -23.23 18.25 -5.01
C PHE A 13 -22.33 17.45 -4.06
N LEU A 14 -21.81 18.11 -3.04
CA LEU A 14 -21.31 17.45 -1.85
C LEU A 14 -22.51 16.77 -1.18
N VAL A 15 -22.64 15.46 -1.40
CA VAL A 15 -23.56 14.63 -0.64
C VAL A 15 -22.99 14.52 0.77
N ALA A 16 -23.47 15.41 1.65
CA ALA A 16 -23.50 15.15 3.09
C ALA A 16 -24.47 13.98 3.32
N GLY A 17 -23.99 12.77 3.08
CA GLY A 17 -24.71 11.54 3.31
C GLY A 17 -23.86 10.70 4.24
N SER A 18 -24.49 10.18 5.28
CA SER A 18 -24.06 8.96 5.97
C SER A 18 -23.88 7.85 4.93
N MET A 19 -22.75 7.83 4.23
CA MET A 19 -22.29 6.62 3.61
C MET A 19 -21.86 5.75 4.77
N ALA A 20 -22.78 4.87 5.19
CA ALA A 20 -22.33 3.56 5.62
C ALA A 20 -21.35 3.13 4.54
N PHE A 21 -20.06 3.05 4.89
CA PHE A 21 -19.09 2.32 4.11
C PHE A 21 -19.70 0.93 3.96
N SER A 22 -20.39 0.69 2.84
CA SER A 22 -20.62 -0.65 2.36
C SER A 22 -19.21 -1.16 2.15
N LEU A 23 -18.69 -1.86 3.15
CA LEU A 23 -17.52 -2.71 3.05
C LEU A 23 -17.87 -3.66 1.91
N SER A 24 -17.53 -3.28 0.68
CA SER A 24 -17.35 -4.26 -0.37
C SER A 24 -16.35 -5.23 0.24
N ALA A 25 -16.77 -6.47 0.46
CA ALA A 25 -15.90 -7.56 0.82
C ALA A 25 -14.97 -7.85 -0.37
N ASN A 26 -14.12 -6.87 -0.73
CA ASN A 26 -12.82 -7.17 -1.29
C ASN A 26 -12.10 -7.85 -0.13
N ALA A 27 -11.62 -9.07 -0.37
CA ALA A 27 -10.96 -9.94 0.60
C ALA A 27 -10.21 -9.10 1.63
N ALA A 28 -10.47 -9.32 2.93
CA ALA A 28 -9.84 -8.60 4.01
C ALA A 28 -8.35 -8.50 3.69
N GLN A 29 -7.90 -7.30 3.30
CA GLN A 29 -6.49 -7.07 3.06
C GLN A 29 -5.84 -7.32 4.41
N GLY A 30 -4.97 -8.32 4.48
CA GLY A 30 -4.36 -8.76 5.72
C GLY A 30 -3.58 -7.64 6.38
N LEU A 31 -3.31 -7.81 7.68
CA LEU A 31 -2.31 -7.02 8.35
C LEU A 31 -0.97 -7.73 8.16
N TYR A 32 0.00 -7.05 7.55
CA TYR A 32 1.34 -7.58 7.27
C TYR A 32 2.35 -6.76 8.04
N SER A 33 3.35 -7.41 8.64
CA SER A 33 4.48 -6.66 9.19
C SER A 33 5.43 -6.27 8.04
N ALA A 34 6.09 -5.13 8.17
CA ALA A 34 7.10 -4.75 7.18
C ALA A 34 8.27 -5.72 7.17
N ASP A 35 8.59 -6.31 8.33
CA ASP A 35 9.67 -7.29 8.51
C ASP A 35 9.41 -8.55 7.69
N ASP A 36 8.18 -9.08 7.72
CA ASP A 36 7.81 -10.29 6.94
C ASP A 36 7.70 -10.01 5.44
N LEU A 37 7.53 -8.74 5.05
CA LEU A 37 7.54 -8.33 3.64
C LEU A 37 8.95 -8.05 3.13
N MET A 38 9.89 -7.79 4.02
CA MET A 38 11.29 -7.70 3.67
C MET A 38 11.84 -9.09 3.38
N ASP A 39 12.74 -9.19 2.41
CA ASP A 39 13.33 -10.46 1.94
C ASP A 39 12.30 -11.47 1.38
N ALA A 40 11.04 -11.05 1.21
CA ALA A 40 9.99 -11.86 0.60
C ALA A 40 10.33 -12.19 -0.87
N GLU A 41 10.13 -13.44 -1.25
CA GLU A 41 10.35 -13.91 -2.63
C GLU A 41 9.34 -13.27 -3.57
N VAL A 42 9.82 -12.85 -4.75
CA VAL A 42 9.01 -12.18 -5.76
C VAL A 42 8.90 -13.07 -7.00
N PHE A 43 7.68 -13.31 -7.44
CA PHE A 43 7.33 -14.13 -8.59
C PHE A 43 6.65 -13.32 -9.69
N ASP A 44 6.96 -13.65 -10.93
CA ASP A 44 6.33 -13.08 -12.11
C ASP A 44 4.95 -13.70 -12.39
N SER A 45 4.29 -13.22 -13.44
CA SER A 45 2.97 -13.73 -13.86
C SER A 45 2.94 -15.21 -14.28
N ASN A 46 4.09 -15.81 -14.59
CA ASN A 46 4.26 -17.23 -14.93
C ASN A 46 4.57 -18.10 -13.70
N GLY A 47 4.76 -17.47 -12.53
CA GLY A 47 5.19 -18.14 -11.31
C GLY A 47 6.70 -18.42 -11.27
N GLU A 48 7.49 -17.69 -12.06
CA GLU A 48 8.94 -17.77 -12.04
C GLU A 48 9.50 -16.75 -11.05
N GLU A 49 10.44 -17.19 -10.20
CA GLU A 49 11.12 -16.31 -9.24
C GLU A 49 11.97 -15.27 -9.99
N ILE A 50 11.81 -14.00 -9.63
CA ILE A 50 12.53 -12.88 -10.24
C ILE A 50 13.50 -12.20 -9.28
N GLY A 51 13.33 -12.38 -7.97
CA GLY A 51 14.16 -11.74 -6.95
C GLY A 51 13.48 -11.67 -5.58
N GLU A 52 13.98 -10.76 -4.76
CA GLU A 52 13.57 -10.57 -3.36
C GLU A 52 13.19 -9.10 -3.10
N VAL A 53 12.32 -8.85 -2.13
CA VAL A 53 12.00 -7.48 -1.70
C VAL A 53 13.15 -6.90 -0.89
N GLU A 54 13.79 -5.85 -1.40
CA GLU A 54 14.92 -5.16 -0.75
C GLU A 54 14.48 -3.89 -0.01
N ASN A 55 13.37 -3.26 -0.41
CA ASN A 55 12.82 -2.11 0.33
C ASN A 55 11.32 -1.90 0.09
N ILE A 56 10.67 -1.22 1.03
CA ILE A 56 9.29 -0.76 0.94
C ILE A 56 9.29 0.76 0.95
N LEU A 57 8.89 1.38 -0.16
CA LEU A 57 8.80 2.83 -0.25
C LEU A 57 7.39 3.27 0.11
N MET A 58 7.30 4.23 1.02
CA MET A 58 6.04 4.75 1.54
C MET A 58 5.91 6.24 1.24
N ASP A 59 4.68 6.69 1.05
CA ASP A 59 4.35 8.11 0.89
C ASP A 59 4.22 8.82 2.25
N ASP A 60 4.01 10.14 2.21
CA ASP A 60 3.82 10.97 3.40
C ASP A 60 2.57 10.60 4.23
N ASN A 61 1.64 9.81 3.67
CA ASN A 61 0.47 9.29 4.36
C ASN A 61 0.77 7.99 5.13
N MET A 62 2.02 7.51 5.11
CA MET A 62 2.40 6.18 5.58
C MET A 62 1.69 5.06 4.80
N SER A 63 1.36 5.31 3.53
CA SER A 63 0.83 4.29 2.62
C SER A 63 1.94 3.78 1.73
N VAL A 64 1.93 2.48 1.41
CA VAL A 64 2.97 1.92 0.52
C VAL A 64 2.76 2.43 -0.90
N HIS A 65 3.79 3.12 -1.41
CA HIS A 65 3.86 3.63 -2.77
C HIS A 65 4.41 2.57 -3.73
N SER A 66 5.49 1.89 -3.35
CA SER A 66 6.16 0.90 -4.22
C SER A 66 7.03 -0.06 -3.43
N LEU A 67 7.33 -1.22 -4.02
CA LEU A 67 8.36 -2.14 -3.56
C LEU A 67 9.63 -1.96 -4.41
N VAL A 68 10.78 -2.06 -3.77
CA VAL A 68 12.08 -2.22 -4.44
C VAL A 68 12.40 -3.70 -4.42
N ILE A 69 12.62 -4.25 -5.61
CA ILE A 69 12.87 -5.67 -5.83
C ILE A 69 14.30 -5.81 -6.32
N LYS A 70 15.13 -6.51 -5.56
CA LYS A 70 16.47 -6.85 -5.99
C LYS A 70 16.38 -8.07 -6.89
N THR A 71 16.64 -7.83 -8.17
CA THR A 71 16.49 -8.89 -9.19
C THR A 71 17.59 -9.93 -9.07
N GLY A 72 17.24 -11.20 -9.25
CA GLY A 72 18.21 -12.28 -9.27
C GLY A 72 19.17 -12.18 -10.48
N ASP A 73 20.38 -12.74 -10.34
CA ASP A 73 21.37 -12.83 -11.43
C ASP A 73 20.83 -13.53 -12.69
N VAL A 74 19.83 -14.41 -12.50
CA VAL A 74 19.19 -15.21 -13.55
C VAL A 74 18.45 -14.34 -14.58
N LEU A 75 18.04 -13.12 -14.22
CA LEU A 75 17.40 -12.19 -15.15
C LEU A 75 18.38 -11.57 -16.16
N GLY A 76 19.69 -11.80 -16.00
CA GLY A 76 20.72 -11.10 -16.78
C GLY A 76 20.84 -9.61 -16.43
N LEU A 77 20.25 -9.20 -15.31
CA LEU A 77 20.26 -7.84 -14.80
C LEU A 77 21.37 -7.58 -13.76
N GLY A 78 22.11 -8.63 -13.37
CA GLY A 78 23.29 -8.52 -12.50
C GLY A 78 22.97 -8.02 -11.09
N GLY A 79 21.83 -8.41 -10.52
CA GLY A 79 21.50 -8.02 -9.16
C GLY A 79 20.92 -6.61 -9.02
N ARG A 80 20.45 -5.97 -10.10
CA ARG A 80 19.95 -4.59 -10.02
C ARG A 80 18.62 -4.51 -9.27
N ASP A 81 18.39 -3.37 -8.64
CA ASP A 81 17.16 -3.07 -7.93
C ASP A 81 16.15 -2.42 -8.87
N VAL A 82 14.94 -2.97 -8.96
CA VAL A 82 13.86 -2.44 -9.80
C VAL A 82 12.69 -1.99 -8.93
N VAL A 83 11.91 -1.03 -9.41
CA VAL A 83 10.76 -0.49 -8.67
C VAL A 83 9.44 -1.04 -9.22
N ALA A 84 8.64 -1.65 -8.35
CA ALA A 84 7.27 -2.07 -8.62
C ALA A 84 6.28 -1.19 -7.86
N GLU A 85 5.43 -0.45 -8.60
CA GLU A 85 4.45 0.47 -8.01
C GLU A 85 3.27 -0.27 -7.37
N ARG A 86 2.68 0.32 -6.34
CA ARG A 86 1.48 -0.22 -5.68
C ARG A 86 0.37 -0.41 -6.73
N GLY A 87 -0.18 -1.63 -6.77
CA GLY A 87 -1.21 -2.01 -7.73
C GLY A 87 -0.68 -2.87 -8.88
N THR A 88 0.64 -2.98 -9.06
CA THR A 88 1.25 -3.93 -10.00
C THR A 88 1.64 -5.25 -9.35
N PHE A 89 1.40 -5.40 -8.05
CA PHE A 89 1.75 -6.58 -7.27
C PHE A 89 0.69 -6.94 -6.24
N THR A 90 0.66 -8.22 -5.88
CA THR A 90 -0.24 -8.82 -4.89
C THR A 90 0.56 -9.65 -3.90
N LEU A 91 0.10 -9.71 -2.66
CA LEU A 91 0.70 -10.55 -1.61
C LEU A 91 -0.07 -11.85 -1.49
N ARG A 92 0.64 -12.96 -1.40
CA ARG A 92 0.09 -14.28 -1.09
C ARG A 92 0.77 -14.83 0.15
N MET A 93 -0.01 -15.51 0.99
CA MET A 93 0.55 -16.31 2.08
C MET A 93 1.10 -17.60 1.49
N GLU A 94 2.33 -17.94 1.86
CA GLU A 94 2.88 -19.25 1.60
C GLU A 94 2.26 -20.28 2.58
N GLY A 95 1.76 -21.40 2.04
CA GLY A 95 1.33 -22.55 2.84
C GLY A 95 -0.11 -22.55 3.40
N GLU A 96 -0.60 -23.76 3.74
CA GLU A 96 -1.86 -23.98 4.45
C GLU A 96 -1.57 -24.13 5.96
N GLY A 97 -1.67 -23.05 6.73
CA GLY A 97 -1.59 -23.16 8.19
C GLY A 97 -1.11 -21.91 8.89
N ALA A 98 -1.97 -20.89 8.97
CA ALA A 98 -1.76 -19.78 9.88
C ALA A 98 -1.85 -20.29 11.33
N ASN A 99 -0.70 -20.55 11.94
CA ASN A 99 -0.62 -20.55 13.38
C ASN A 99 -0.78 -19.08 13.82
N GLU A 100 -1.51 -18.82 14.90
CA GLU A 100 -1.82 -17.47 15.40
C GLU A 100 -0.57 -16.60 15.68
N PHE A 101 0.63 -17.21 15.69
CA PHE A 101 1.94 -16.61 15.91
C PHE A 101 3.08 -17.27 15.10
N GLY A 102 2.77 -17.97 14.00
CA GLY A 102 3.80 -18.66 13.20
C GLY A 102 4.50 -17.72 12.22
N ASP A 103 5.80 -17.97 12.02
CA ASP A 103 6.62 -17.40 10.94
C ASP A 103 5.86 -17.64 9.62
N GLN A 104 5.20 -16.58 9.12
CA GLN A 104 4.40 -16.63 7.89
C GLN A 104 5.26 -16.05 6.80
N ASP A 105 5.72 -16.91 5.91
CA ASP A 105 6.41 -16.48 4.71
C ASP A 105 5.38 -15.90 3.73
N TYR A 106 5.68 -14.71 3.21
CA TYR A 106 4.86 -14.03 2.22
C TYR A 106 5.56 -14.06 0.87
N GLU A 107 4.78 -14.32 -0.17
CA GLU A 107 5.22 -14.23 -1.55
C GLU A 107 4.63 -12.98 -2.21
N VAL A 108 5.44 -12.25 -2.94
CA VAL A 108 5.00 -11.14 -3.77
C VAL A 108 4.81 -11.63 -5.20
N HIS A 109 3.63 -11.43 -5.76
CA HIS A 109 3.30 -11.81 -7.14
C HIS A 109 3.05 -10.55 -7.95
N ILE A 110 3.87 -10.31 -8.97
CA ILE A 110 3.69 -9.18 -9.88
C ILE A 110 2.84 -9.56 -11.10
N GLU A 111 2.08 -8.61 -11.62
CA GLU A 111 1.29 -8.77 -12.84
C GLU A 111 2.09 -8.44 -14.11
N ALA A 112 3.36 -8.87 -14.16
CA ALA A 112 4.26 -8.67 -15.29
C ALA A 112 5.11 -9.92 -15.53
N THR A 113 5.56 -10.09 -16.77
CA THR A 113 6.51 -11.14 -17.16
C THR A 113 7.94 -10.72 -16.83
N GLN A 114 8.83 -11.71 -16.73
CA GLN A 114 10.26 -11.49 -16.54
C GLN A 114 10.89 -10.46 -17.51
N ASP A 115 10.43 -10.39 -18.77
CA ASP A 115 10.94 -9.41 -19.74
C ASP A 115 10.40 -8.00 -19.47
N GLU A 116 9.14 -7.87 -19.05
CA GLU A 116 8.55 -6.59 -18.66
C GLU A 116 9.19 -6.04 -17.37
N VAL A 117 9.61 -6.93 -16.45
CA VAL A 117 10.37 -6.55 -15.24
C VAL A 117 11.68 -5.85 -15.58
N LYS A 118 12.35 -6.25 -16.68
CA LYS A 118 13.61 -5.63 -17.12
C LYS A 118 13.40 -4.19 -17.59
N GLU A 119 12.19 -3.85 -18.02
CA GLU A 119 11.80 -2.52 -18.46
C GLU A 119 11.39 -1.60 -17.29
N LEU A 120 11.20 -2.16 -16.08
CA LEU A 120 10.89 -1.37 -14.91
C LEU A 120 12.03 -0.39 -14.57
N PRO A 121 11.69 0.77 -13.97
CA PRO A 121 12.69 1.72 -13.50
C PRO A 121 13.67 1.07 -12.53
N GLU A 122 14.96 1.41 -12.67
CA GLU A 122 15.95 1.07 -11.65
C GLU A 122 15.73 1.91 -10.41
N TYR A 123 15.89 1.30 -9.25
CA TYR A 123 16.03 2.03 -8.01
C TYR A 123 17.47 2.53 -7.89
N ASP A 124 17.70 3.78 -8.27
CA ASP A 124 18.97 4.48 -8.11
C ASP A 124 18.79 5.86 -7.45
N GLU A 125 19.91 6.52 -7.11
CA GLU A 125 19.89 7.85 -6.49
C GLU A 125 19.15 8.90 -7.34
N SER A 126 19.24 8.80 -8.67
CA SER A 126 18.60 9.73 -9.60
C SER A 126 17.09 9.53 -9.62
N TRP A 127 16.63 8.28 -9.66
CA TRP A 127 15.23 7.90 -9.55
C TRP A 127 14.65 8.33 -8.21
N TRP A 128 15.36 8.08 -7.10
CA TRP A 128 14.95 8.48 -5.77
C TRP A 128 14.75 9.99 -5.66
N ASN A 129 15.73 10.77 -6.10
CA ASN A 129 15.65 12.23 -6.03
C ASN A 129 14.49 12.77 -6.89
N GLN A 130 14.31 12.27 -8.11
CA GLN A 130 13.21 12.69 -8.98
C GLN A 130 11.83 12.35 -8.40
N THR A 131 11.67 11.12 -7.90
CA THR A 131 10.40 10.66 -7.31
C THR A 131 10.10 11.39 -6.00
N SER A 132 11.09 11.53 -5.12
CA SER A 132 10.94 12.24 -3.84
C SER A 132 10.61 13.73 -4.05
N ASP A 133 11.26 14.40 -5.02
CA ASP A 133 10.96 15.79 -5.36
C ASP A 133 9.54 15.95 -5.93
N ALA A 134 9.12 15.03 -6.81
CA ALA A 134 7.77 15.04 -7.38
C ALA A 134 6.70 14.83 -6.30
N MET A 135 6.93 13.89 -5.38
CA MET A 135 6.02 13.62 -4.26
C MET A 135 5.98 14.79 -3.29
N SER A 136 7.13 15.37 -2.95
CA SER A 136 7.22 16.55 -2.07
C SER A 136 6.44 17.74 -2.63
N GLN A 137 6.55 18.02 -3.94
CA GLN A 137 5.77 19.07 -4.60
C GLN A 137 4.27 18.77 -4.62
N ALA A 138 3.88 17.52 -4.89
CA ALA A 138 2.48 17.11 -4.86
C ALA A 138 1.88 17.26 -3.46
N TRP A 139 2.66 16.92 -2.43
CA TRP A 139 2.31 17.08 -1.02
C TRP A 139 2.14 18.55 -0.62
N GLU A 140 3.10 19.40 -0.99
CA GLU A 140 3.04 20.84 -0.71
C GLU A 140 1.83 21.50 -1.36
N ASN A 141 1.57 21.20 -2.64
CA ASN A 141 0.40 21.71 -3.36
C ASN A 141 -0.92 21.27 -2.72
N THR A 142 -0.99 20.00 -2.27
CA THR A 142 -2.16 19.46 -1.57
C THR A 142 -2.36 20.14 -0.22
N LYS A 143 -1.28 20.32 0.54
CA LYS A 143 -1.30 21.02 1.83
C LYS A 143 -1.69 22.49 1.68
N GLU A 144 -1.25 23.16 0.63
CA GLU A 144 -1.58 24.56 0.37
C GLU A 144 -3.05 24.75 -0.03
N THR A 145 -3.54 23.90 -0.93
CA THR A 145 -4.90 23.98 -1.49
C THR A 145 -5.96 23.45 -0.52
N SER A 146 -5.61 22.45 0.29
CA SER A 146 -6.58 21.64 1.05
C SER A 146 -6.26 21.56 2.54
N ARG A 147 -5.80 22.66 3.15
CA ARG A 147 -5.42 22.74 4.58
C ARG A 147 -6.43 22.09 5.54
N SER A 148 -7.73 22.23 5.30
CA SER A 148 -8.79 21.63 6.13
C SER A 148 -9.00 20.14 5.86
N ALA A 149 -9.03 19.70 4.60
CA ALA A 149 -9.24 18.29 4.26
C ALA A 149 -8.08 17.40 4.72
N TRP A 150 -6.87 17.94 4.76
CA TRP A 150 -5.68 17.23 5.24
C TRP A 150 -5.69 16.96 6.75
N GLU A 151 -6.11 17.95 7.55
CA GLU A 151 -6.29 17.78 8.99
C GLU A 151 -7.42 16.79 9.29
N ASP A 152 -8.51 16.86 8.54
CA ASP A 152 -9.67 15.98 8.69
C ASP A 152 -9.30 14.51 8.37
N THR A 153 -8.54 14.23 7.30
CA THR A 153 -8.09 12.87 6.97
C THR A 153 -7.16 12.28 8.04
N LYS A 154 -6.16 13.05 8.54
CA LYS A 154 -5.28 12.57 9.62
C LYS A 154 -6.06 12.26 10.91
N GLN A 155 -7.00 13.13 11.27
CA GLN A 155 -7.83 12.94 12.45
C GLN A 155 -8.75 11.73 12.28
N ALA A 156 -9.39 11.58 11.13
CA ALA A 156 -10.25 10.44 10.84
C ALA A 156 -9.51 9.10 10.92
N THR A 157 -8.30 9.00 10.34
CA THR A 157 -7.47 7.80 10.43
C THR A 157 -7.07 7.49 11.87
N SER A 158 -6.63 8.51 12.63
CA SER A 158 -6.27 8.34 14.05
C SER A 158 -7.46 7.87 14.91
N SER A 159 -8.65 8.41 14.66
CA SER A 159 -9.88 7.98 15.35
C SER A 159 -10.30 6.56 14.96
N ALA A 160 -10.15 6.17 13.69
CA ALA A 160 -10.40 4.80 13.25
C ALA A 160 -9.46 3.79 13.96
N TRP A 161 -8.17 4.11 14.08
CA TRP A 161 -7.20 3.29 14.83
C TRP A 161 -7.54 3.18 16.34
N GLN A 162 -8.02 4.27 16.96
CA GLN A 162 -8.43 4.24 18.37
C GLN A 162 -9.64 3.33 18.61
N ASN A 163 -10.59 3.28 17.68
CA ASN A 163 -11.76 2.42 17.77
C ASN A 163 -11.37 0.93 17.68
N VAL A 164 -10.42 0.57 16.82
CA VAL A 164 -9.88 -0.80 16.73
C VAL A 164 -9.22 -1.21 18.05
N LYS A 165 -8.40 -0.33 18.64
CA LYS A 165 -7.73 -0.61 19.92
C LYS A 165 -8.71 -0.77 21.08
N GLN A 166 -9.78 0.03 21.12
CA GLN A 166 -10.83 -0.08 22.14
C GLN A 166 -11.69 -1.34 21.96
N GLY A 167 -11.95 -1.76 20.72
CA GLY A 167 -12.66 -3.00 20.42
C GLY A 167 -11.89 -4.26 20.83
N VAL A 168 -10.57 -4.28 20.63
CA VAL A 168 -9.69 -5.39 21.05
C VAL A 168 -9.46 -5.38 22.56
N GLY A 169 -9.30 -4.21 23.19
CA GLY A 169 -9.13 -4.08 24.64
C GLY A 169 -10.35 -4.54 25.46
N GLY A 170 -11.57 -4.41 24.91
CA GLY A 170 -12.79 -4.92 25.55
C GLY A 170 -13.02 -6.43 25.41
N MET A 171 -12.25 -7.12 24.56
CA MET A 171 -12.34 -8.57 24.33
C MET A 171 -11.33 -9.37 25.16
N SER A 172 -10.20 -8.77 25.58
CA SER A 172 -9.19 -9.45 26.41
C SER A 172 -9.67 -9.73 27.84
N ASP A 173 -10.46 -8.83 28.43
CA ASP A 173 -10.94 -8.96 29.82
C ASP A 173 -12.12 -9.96 29.98
N GLY A 174 -12.62 -10.52 28.87
CA GLY A 174 -13.75 -11.47 28.85
C GLY A 174 -13.37 -12.94 28.68
N ALA A 175 -12.09 -13.25 28.45
CA ALA A 175 -11.63 -14.61 28.13
C ALA A 175 -11.05 -15.39 29.33
N GLU A 176 -10.75 -14.75 30.46
CA GLU A 176 -10.15 -15.43 31.63
C GLU A 176 -11.17 -16.14 32.55
N ASP A 177 -12.48 -15.92 32.39
CA ASP A 177 -13.50 -16.43 33.33
C ASP A 177 -14.23 -17.72 32.88
N LYS A 178 -13.72 -18.43 31.85
CA LYS A 178 -14.37 -19.66 31.31
C LYS A 178 -13.51 -20.92 31.19
N VAL A 179 -12.34 -20.98 31.83
CA VAL A 179 -11.49 -22.21 31.86
C VAL A 179 -11.56 -23.02 33.15
N GLU A 180 -12.40 -22.65 34.13
CA GLU A 180 -12.73 -23.52 35.27
C GLU A 180 -14.24 -23.76 35.36
N ASN A 181 -14.71 -24.85 34.75
CA ASN A 181 -15.68 -25.79 35.35
C ASN A 181 -15.74 -27.11 34.59
#